data_AF-A0A0A2VV92-F1
#
_entry.id   AF-A0A0A2VV92-F1
#
_cell.length_a   1.000
_cell.length_b   1.000
_cell.length_c   1.000
_cell.angle_alpha   90.00
_cell.angle_beta   90.00
_cell.angle_gamma   90.00
#
_symmetry.space_group_name_H-M   'P 1'
#
loop_
_entity.id
_entity.type
_entity.pdbx_description
1 polymer ?
#
loop_
_entity_poly.entity_id
_entity_poly.type
_entity_poly.pdbx_seq_one_letter_code
_entity_poly.pdbx_strand_id
1 'polypeptide(L)'
;MDRHARAAAAHAGEDMETIEENDFTRLITSSSFMTTSKLRGPNIWTDDETELFYRGLLMFGTEFQMISHMFPGKQRRHVKLKFNREERCNPARIDAALVGEKTTKMDIEEYKTLTGASFEPVESIMAEQRKIEEGYEAERKRIADEQDELMRKKREELFADDDAAAKKKGRKKGKQKVAYGLNGEPIVNDA
;
A
#
# COMPACT_ATOMS: atom_id res chain seq x y z
N MET A 1 16.43 -14.01 25.40
CA MET A 1 17.55 -13.18 24.92
C MET A 1 17.34 -11.76 25.41
N ASP A 2 18.38 -11.16 25.99
CA ASP A 2 18.33 -9.76 26.45
C ASP A 2 18.59 -8.81 25.28
N ARG A 3 17.67 -7.87 25.05
CA ARG A 3 17.75 -6.86 24.00
C ARG A 3 18.87 -5.84 24.27
N HIS A 4 19.16 -5.56 25.53
CA HIS A 4 20.19 -4.58 25.92
C HIS A 4 21.59 -5.11 25.67
N ALA A 5 21.83 -6.39 26.00
CA ALA A 5 23.09 -7.05 25.70
C ALA A 5 23.41 -7.07 24.20
N ARG A 6 22.39 -7.25 23.34
CA ARG A 6 22.54 -7.19 21.88
C ARG A 6 22.83 -5.77 21.37
N ALA A 7 22.16 -4.76 21.92
CA ALA A 7 22.42 -3.37 21.55
C ALA A 7 23.83 -2.94 21.98
N ALA A 8 24.23 -3.25 23.22
CA ALA A 8 25.58 -2.96 23.70
C ALA A 8 26.65 -3.66 22.87
N ALA A 9 26.45 -4.93 22.49
CA ALA A 9 27.37 -5.66 21.62
C ALA A 9 27.43 -5.10 20.18
N ALA A 10 26.33 -4.54 19.67
CA ALA A 10 26.30 -3.90 18.36
C ALA A 10 27.07 -2.56 18.34
N HIS A 11 26.99 -1.79 19.43
CA HIS A 11 27.67 -0.50 19.57
C HIS A 11 29.09 -0.60 20.17
N ALA A 12 29.53 -1.79 20.60
CA ALA A 12 30.81 -2.00 21.31
C ALA A 12 32.08 -1.72 20.47
N GLY A 13 31.93 -1.43 19.17
CA GLY A 13 33.03 -1.05 18.27
C GLY A 13 32.68 0.11 17.35
N GLU A 14 31.59 0.84 17.63
CA GLU A 14 31.29 2.09 16.93
C GLU A 14 32.05 3.24 17.61
N ASP A 15 32.87 3.95 16.84
CA ASP A 15 33.57 5.15 17.31
C ASP A 15 32.56 6.28 17.53
N MET A 16 31.95 6.30 18.71
CA MET A 16 31.03 7.37 19.11
C MET A 16 31.81 8.61 19.53
N GLU A 17 31.53 9.73 18.88
CA GLU A 17 32.12 11.02 19.24
C GLU A 17 31.63 11.45 20.62
N THR A 18 32.56 11.68 21.56
CA THR A 18 32.25 12.28 22.86
C THR A 18 32.21 13.79 22.68
N ILE A 19 31.00 14.36 22.70
CA ILE A 19 30.76 15.81 22.54
C ILE A 19 30.45 16.42 23.91
N GLU A 20 31.23 17.42 24.33
CA GLU A 20 30.94 18.21 25.53
C GLU A 20 29.83 19.25 25.23
N GLU A 21 28.67 19.10 25.86
CA GLU A 21 27.54 20.04 25.72
C GLU A 21 27.66 21.20 26.72
N ASN A 22 27.78 22.43 26.21
CA ASN A 22 27.79 23.67 26.99
C ASN A 22 26.70 24.64 26.43
N ASP A 23 26.29 25.62 27.23
CA ASP A 23 25.29 26.63 26.82
C ASP A 23 25.72 27.44 25.57
N PHE A 24 27.03 27.53 25.32
CA PHE A 24 27.59 28.15 24.11
C PHE A 24 27.61 27.23 22.89
N THR A 25 27.57 25.91 23.08
CA THR A 25 27.59 24.94 21.96
C THR A 25 26.19 24.63 21.45
N ARG A 26 25.13 24.95 22.22
CA ARG A 26 23.75 24.65 21.88
C ARG A 26 22.82 25.87 21.94
N LEU A 27 22.96 26.79 20.99
CA LEU A 27 22.02 27.91 20.85
C LEU A 27 20.68 27.44 20.23
N ILE A 28 19.66 27.28 21.07
CA ILE A 28 18.29 26.95 20.64
C ILE A 28 17.45 28.24 20.60
N THR A 29 16.87 28.52 19.43
CA THR A 29 15.87 29.58 19.25
C THR A 29 14.53 28.96 18.87
N SER A 30 13.46 29.77 18.84
CA SER A 30 12.13 29.33 18.38
C SER A 30 12.13 28.76 16.96
N SER A 31 13.11 29.16 16.14
CA SER A 31 13.27 28.66 14.76
C SER A 31 14.11 27.38 14.63
N SER A 32 14.82 26.96 15.68
CA SER A 32 15.80 25.85 15.59
C SER A 32 15.21 24.51 15.17
N PHE A 33 13.91 24.28 15.46
CA PHE A 33 13.20 23.05 15.08
C PHE A 33 12.17 23.27 13.96
N MET A 34 12.08 24.48 13.41
CA MET A 34 11.16 24.76 12.31
C MET A 34 11.72 24.23 10.99
N THR A 35 10.84 23.71 10.13
CA THR A 35 11.24 23.30 8.78
C THR A 35 11.77 24.51 8.00
N THR A 36 13.04 24.46 7.60
CA THR A 36 13.77 25.55 6.93
C THR A 36 13.28 25.86 5.52
N SER A 37 12.30 25.10 5.01
CA SER A 37 11.71 25.17 3.66
C SER A 37 11.38 26.58 3.14
N LYS A 38 11.18 27.58 4.01
CA LYS A 38 10.91 28.96 3.60
C LYS A 38 12.17 29.77 3.26
N LEU A 39 13.31 29.44 3.88
CA LEU A 39 14.56 30.20 3.79
C LEU A 39 15.67 29.42 3.07
N ARG A 40 15.65 28.08 3.20
CA ARG A 40 16.59 27.15 2.57
C ARG A 40 15.84 25.87 2.23
N GLY A 41 15.82 25.48 0.96
CA GLY A 41 15.23 24.21 0.56
C GLY A 41 14.52 24.24 -0.80
N PRO A 42 13.76 23.18 -1.12
CA PRO A 42 13.22 22.95 -2.47
C PRO A 42 12.20 23.98 -2.96
N ASN A 43 11.76 24.89 -2.08
CA ASN A 43 10.79 25.94 -2.41
C ASN A 43 11.46 27.22 -2.95
N ILE A 44 12.78 27.26 -3.01
CA ILE A 44 13.52 28.30 -3.74
C ILE A 44 13.48 27.92 -5.22
N TRP A 45 13.13 28.88 -6.07
CA TRP A 45 13.02 28.70 -7.52
C TRP A 45 13.97 29.67 -8.20
N THR A 46 14.86 29.16 -9.05
CA THR A 46 15.63 29.99 -9.97
C THR A 46 14.78 30.38 -11.18
N ASP A 47 15.27 31.35 -11.96
CA ASP A 47 14.58 31.75 -13.20
C ASP A 47 14.56 30.60 -14.21
N ASP A 48 15.69 29.89 -14.39
CA ASP A 48 15.79 28.69 -15.23
C ASP A 48 14.82 27.58 -14.79
N GLU A 49 14.69 27.33 -13.48
CA GLU A 49 13.73 26.36 -12.96
C GLU A 49 12.28 26.80 -13.20
N THR A 50 12.04 28.12 -13.18
CA THR A 50 10.73 28.69 -13.47
C THR A 50 10.38 28.54 -14.95
N GLU A 51 11.33 28.74 -15.85
CA GLU A 51 11.14 28.48 -17.29
C GLU A 51 10.88 26.99 -17.56
N LEU A 52 11.67 26.11 -16.94
CA LEU A 52 11.44 24.67 -17.03
C LEU A 52 10.07 24.26 -16.48
N PHE A 53 9.58 24.95 -15.44
CA PHE A 53 8.24 24.73 -14.90
C PHE A 53 7.15 25.07 -15.91
N TYR A 54 7.26 26.21 -16.61
CA TYR A 54 6.31 26.57 -17.66
C TYR A 54 6.40 25.62 -18.87
N ARG A 55 7.60 25.14 -19.22
CA ARG A 55 7.76 24.08 -20.24
C ARG A 55 7.06 22.79 -19.80
N GLY A 56 7.19 22.41 -18.53
CA GLY A 56 6.49 21.27 -17.96
C GLY A 56 4.96 21.41 -18.01
N LEU A 57 4.42 22.61 -17.75
CA LEU A 57 3.00 22.91 -17.90
C LEU A 57 2.52 22.80 -19.36
N LEU A 58 3.32 23.27 -20.31
CA LEU A 58 3.01 23.14 -21.74
C LEU A 58 2.97 21.69 -22.22
N MET A 59 3.88 20.85 -21.70
CA MET A 59 3.97 19.43 -22.07
C MET A 59 2.90 18.57 -21.39
N PHE A 60 2.80 18.67 -20.06
CA PHE A 60 2.02 17.73 -19.24
C PHE A 60 0.73 18.34 -18.66
N GLY A 61 0.55 19.65 -18.76
CA GLY A 61 -0.57 20.34 -18.12
C GLY A 61 -0.42 20.39 -16.60
N THR A 62 -1.49 20.06 -15.87
CA THR A 62 -1.53 20.14 -14.40
C THR A 62 -1.04 18.87 -13.69
N GLU A 63 -0.36 17.97 -14.41
CA GLU A 63 0.26 16.77 -13.84
C GLU A 63 1.53 17.10 -13.05
N PHE A 64 1.34 17.66 -11.86
CA PHE A 64 2.43 18.11 -10.97
C PHE A 64 3.35 16.97 -10.51
N GLN A 65 2.86 15.72 -10.53
CA GLN A 65 3.70 14.58 -10.19
C GLN A 65 4.78 14.39 -11.28
N MET A 66 4.40 14.34 -12.55
CA MET A 66 5.35 14.21 -13.66
C MET A 66 6.33 15.38 -13.69
N ILE A 67 5.80 16.61 -13.60
CA ILE A 67 6.63 17.82 -13.60
C ILE A 67 7.64 17.80 -12.45
N SER A 68 7.29 17.26 -11.28
CA SER A 68 8.23 17.22 -10.14
C SER A 68 9.46 16.35 -10.38
N HIS A 69 9.38 15.31 -11.21
CA HIS A 69 10.55 14.46 -11.50
C HIS A 69 11.60 15.20 -12.34
N MET A 70 11.21 16.25 -13.07
CA MET A 70 12.14 17.09 -13.84
C MET A 70 13.03 17.96 -12.95
N PHE A 71 12.71 18.07 -11.64
CA PHE A 71 13.44 18.91 -10.70
C PHE A 71 14.07 18.06 -9.59
N PRO A 72 15.41 17.92 -9.56
CA PRO A 72 16.07 17.19 -8.50
C PRO A 72 15.80 17.85 -7.14
N GLY A 73 15.39 17.05 -6.15
CA GLY A 73 15.10 17.52 -4.79
C GLY A 73 13.75 18.24 -4.61
N LYS A 74 12.98 18.51 -5.66
CA LYS A 74 11.63 19.08 -5.55
C LYS A 74 10.56 17.99 -5.69
N GLN A 75 9.71 17.86 -4.69
CA GLN A 75 8.51 17.01 -4.72
C GLN A 75 7.30 17.71 -5.35
N ARG A 76 6.27 16.94 -5.77
CA ARG A 76 4.96 17.40 -6.27
C ARG A 76 4.36 18.58 -5.50
N ARG A 77 4.48 18.58 -4.16
CA ARG A 77 3.96 19.67 -3.32
C ARG A 77 4.58 21.03 -3.68
N HIS A 78 5.87 21.07 -4.01
CA HIS A 78 6.59 22.30 -4.32
C HIS A 78 6.19 22.84 -5.70
N VAL A 79 5.97 21.95 -6.67
CA VAL A 79 5.44 22.30 -7.99
C VAL A 79 4.03 22.88 -7.87
N LYS A 80 3.16 22.28 -7.05
CA LYS A 80 1.83 22.82 -6.77
C LYS A 80 1.90 24.21 -6.11
N LEU A 81 2.77 24.39 -5.12
CA LEU A 81 2.95 25.69 -4.47
C LEU A 81 3.47 26.76 -5.45
N LYS A 82 4.39 26.37 -6.35
CA LYS A 82 4.87 27.23 -7.44
C LYS A 82 3.72 27.61 -8.38
N PHE A 83 2.90 26.65 -8.81
CA PHE A 83 1.71 26.92 -9.61
C PHE A 83 0.79 27.95 -8.94
N ASN A 84 0.42 27.73 -7.69
CA ASN A 84 -0.45 28.66 -6.95
C ASN A 84 0.16 30.06 -6.80
N ARG A 85 1.50 30.15 -6.70
CA ARG A 85 2.21 31.44 -6.66
C ARG A 85 2.17 32.12 -8.02
N GLU A 86 2.48 31.39 -9.08
CA GLU A 86 2.48 31.92 -10.45
C GLU A 86 1.07 32.27 -10.95
N GLU A 87 0.03 31.55 -10.55
CA GLU A 87 -1.36 31.90 -10.85
C GLU A 87 -1.74 33.25 -10.22
N ARG A 88 -1.24 33.54 -9.01
CA ARG A 88 -1.48 34.82 -8.33
C ARG A 88 -0.63 35.96 -8.86
N CYS A 89 0.63 35.70 -9.20
CA CYS A 89 1.58 36.73 -9.61
C CYS A 89 1.56 36.99 -11.13
N ASN A 90 1.38 35.94 -11.94
CA ASN A 90 1.52 35.93 -13.40
C ASN A 90 0.40 35.10 -14.07
N PRO A 91 -0.89 35.44 -13.86
CA PRO A 91 -2.02 34.64 -14.37
C PRO A 91 -1.97 34.45 -15.89
N ALA A 92 -1.65 35.52 -16.64
CA ALA A 92 -1.57 35.46 -18.11
C ALA A 92 -0.57 34.41 -18.63
N ARG A 93 0.54 34.17 -17.91
CA ARG A 93 1.55 33.18 -18.30
C ARG A 93 1.09 31.75 -18.03
N ILE A 94 0.29 31.55 -16.98
CA ILE A 94 -0.36 30.27 -16.68
C ILE A 94 -1.46 29.99 -17.71
N ASP A 95 -2.31 30.97 -18.01
CA ASP A 95 -3.36 30.85 -19.01
C ASP A 95 -2.80 30.53 -20.39
N ALA A 96 -1.71 31.21 -20.79
CA ALA A 96 -1.01 30.91 -22.03
C ALA A 96 -0.46 29.48 -22.07
N ALA A 97 0.01 28.94 -20.95
CA ALA A 97 0.54 27.59 -20.87
C ALA A 97 -0.55 26.50 -20.87
N LEU A 98 -1.73 26.76 -20.30
CA LEU A 98 -2.81 25.77 -20.16
C LEU A 98 -3.87 25.85 -21.27
N VAL A 99 -4.30 27.06 -21.61
CA VAL A 99 -5.42 27.33 -22.53
C VAL A 99 -4.92 27.72 -23.93
N GLY A 100 -3.68 28.21 -24.02
CA GLY A 100 -3.06 28.59 -25.29
C GLY A 100 -2.84 27.42 -26.26
N GLU A 101 -2.31 27.75 -27.43
CA GLU A 101 -1.94 26.76 -28.43
C GLU A 101 -0.87 25.81 -27.86
N LYS A 102 -1.16 24.51 -27.82
CA LYS A 102 -0.23 23.48 -27.36
C LYS A 102 0.88 23.29 -28.40
N THR A 103 1.85 24.18 -28.37
CA THR A 103 3.00 24.17 -29.28
C THR A 103 3.95 23.03 -29.00
N THR A 104 4.00 22.56 -27.74
CA THR A 104 4.93 21.50 -27.32
C THR A 104 4.21 20.15 -27.25
N LYS A 105 4.66 19.19 -28.07
CA LYS A 105 4.20 17.80 -27.99
C LYS A 105 4.88 17.11 -26.80
N MET A 106 4.20 16.15 -26.18
CA MET A 106 4.80 15.30 -25.15
C MET A 106 5.90 14.45 -25.78
N ASP A 107 7.15 14.75 -25.43
CA ASP A 107 8.32 13.95 -25.80
C ASP A 107 8.77 13.10 -24.62
N ILE A 108 8.60 11.79 -24.76
CA ILE A 108 8.95 10.80 -23.73
C ILE A 108 10.47 10.65 -23.62
N GLU A 109 11.21 10.82 -24.72
CA GLU A 109 12.68 10.71 -24.73
C GLU A 109 13.30 11.87 -23.96
N GLU A 110 12.81 13.09 -24.20
CA GLU A 110 13.23 14.27 -23.44
C GLU A 110 12.98 14.06 -21.93
N TYR A 111 11.79 13.58 -21.56
CA TYR A 111 11.45 13.32 -20.16
C TYR A 111 12.39 12.28 -19.51
N LYS A 112 12.76 11.22 -20.24
CA LYS A 112 13.73 10.22 -19.75
C LYS A 112 15.09 10.86 -19.44
N THR A 113 15.59 11.70 -20.35
CA THR A 113 16.90 12.36 -20.17
C THR A 113 16.91 13.32 -18.98
N LEU A 114 15.83 14.08 -18.77
CA LEU A 114 15.71 15.04 -17.68
C LEU A 114 15.52 14.37 -16.31
N THR A 115 14.79 13.26 -16.27
CA THR A 115 14.48 12.55 -15.01
C THR A 115 15.51 11.48 -14.65
N GLY A 116 16.35 11.05 -15.61
CA GLY A 116 17.24 9.91 -15.44
C GLY A 116 16.50 8.58 -15.25
N ALA A 117 15.19 8.54 -15.52
CA ALA A 117 14.37 7.36 -15.31
C ALA A 117 14.44 6.39 -16.50
N SER A 118 14.70 5.11 -16.21
CA SER A 118 14.52 4.01 -17.15
C SER A 118 13.09 3.48 -17.05
N PHE A 119 12.38 3.43 -18.18
CA PHE A 119 11.03 2.87 -18.24
C PHE A 119 11.07 1.52 -18.94
N GLU A 120 10.61 0.50 -18.23
CA GLU A 120 10.44 -0.84 -18.76
C GLU A 120 9.19 -0.93 -19.68
N PRO A 121 9.18 -1.83 -20.66
CA PRO A 121 8.00 -2.11 -21.46
C PRO A 121 6.82 -2.56 -20.59
N VAL A 122 5.62 -2.15 -20.98
CA VAL A 122 4.38 -2.48 -20.25
C VAL A 122 4.19 -4.00 -20.16
N GLU A 123 4.56 -4.74 -21.21
CA GLU A 123 4.41 -6.19 -21.21
C GLU A 123 5.26 -6.87 -20.13
N SER A 124 6.47 -6.34 -19.86
CA SER A 124 7.37 -6.86 -18.84
C SER A 124 6.76 -6.69 -17.44
N ILE A 125 6.27 -5.49 -17.15
CA ILE A 125 5.66 -5.14 -15.86
C ILE A 125 4.41 -6.00 -15.62
N MET A 126 3.54 -6.12 -16.63
CA MET A 126 2.30 -6.90 -16.52
C MET A 126 2.57 -8.40 -16.35
N ALA A 127 3.60 -8.93 -17.03
CA ALA A 127 3.99 -10.33 -16.89
C ALA A 127 4.55 -10.64 -15.50
N GLU A 128 5.34 -9.73 -14.91
CA GLU A 128 5.85 -9.87 -13.54
C GLU A 128 4.70 -9.82 -12.53
N GLN A 129 3.79 -8.84 -12.66
CA GLN A 129 2.64 -8.71 -11.77
C GLN A 129 1.75 -9.96 -11.79
N ARG A 130 1.51 -10.54 -12.97
CA ARG A 130 0.75 -11.80 -13.10
C ARG A 130 1.43 -12.95 -12.35
N LYS A 131 2.76 -13.10 -12.46
CA LYS A 131 3.49 -14.15 -11.74
C LYS A 131 3.39 -13.99 -10.22
N ILE A 132 3.45 -12.75 -9.72
CA ILE A 132 3.28 -12.45 -8.30
C ILE A 132 1.88 -12.86 -7.84
N GLU A 133 0.86 -12.52 -8.62
CA GLU A 133 -0.54 -12.83 -8.32
C GLU A 133 -0.79 -14.35 -8.33
N GLU A 134 -0.31 -15.06 -9.35
CA GLU A 134 -0.37 -16.52 -9.44
C GLU A 134 0.30 -17.21 -8.25
N GLY A 135 1.46 -16.73 -7.81
CA GLY A 135 2.15 -17.24 -6.62
C GLY A 135 1.37 -17.00 -5.33
N TYR A 136 0.77 -15.82 -5.19
CA TYR A 136 -0.05 -15.47 -4.03
C TYR A 136 -1.34 -16.29 -3.98
N GLU A 137 -2.00 -16.50 -5.12
CA GLU A 137 -3.19 -17.33 -5.23
C GLU A 137 -2.91 -18.80 -4.93
N ALA A 138 -1.79 -19.33 -5.42
CA ALA A 138 -1.36 -20.70 -5.12
C ALA A 138 -1.11 -20.91 -3.61
N GLU A 139 -0.42 -19.97 -2.95
CA GLU A 139 -0.18 -20.02 -1.50
C GLU A 139 -1.48 -19.91 -0.70
N ARG A 140 -2.37 -18.98 -1.09
CA ARG A 140 -3.70 -18.85 -0.46
C ARG A 140 -4.52 -20.12 -0.61
N LYS A 141 -4.47 -20.76 -1.77
CA LYS A 141 -5.17 -22.02 -2.01
C LYS A 141 -4.59 -23.14 -1.15
N ARG A 142 -3.26 -23.26 -1.03
CA ARG A 142 -2.63 -24.26 -0.16
C ARG A 142 -3.05 -24.09 1.30
N ILE A 143 -3.05 -22.85 1.80
CA ILE A 143 -3.50 -22.55 3.17
C ILE A 143 -4.99 -22.90 3.36
N ALA A 144 -5.83 -22.61 2.37
CA ALA A 144 -7.25 -22.95 2.42
C ALA A 144 -7.47 -24.47 2.42
N ASP A 145 -6.77 -25.21 1.55
CA ASP A 145 -6.84 -26.67 1.49
C ASP A 145 -6.33 -27.31 2.81
N GLU A 146 -5.24 -26.80 3.38
CA GLU A 146 -4.72 -27.22 4.69
C GLU A 146 -5.73 -26.95 5.82
N GLN A 147 -6.39 -25.78 5.82
CA GLN A 147 -7.47 -25.47 6.78
C GLN A 147 -8.67 -26.38 6.60
N ASP A 148 -9.10 -26.66 5.37
CA ASP A 148 -10.23 -27.52 5.07
C ASP A 148 -9.95 -28.98 5.50
N GLU A 149 -8.73 -29.47 5.30
CA GLU A 149 -8.31 -30.78 5.79
C GLU A 149 -8.28 -30.85 7.32
N LEU A 150 -7.77 -29.81 7.99
CA LEU A 150 -7.80 -29.69 9.45
C LEU A 150 -9.25 -29.66 9.97
N MET A 151 -10.13 -28.91 9.31
CA MET A 151 -11.55 -28.84 9.66
C MET A 151 -12.28 -30.17 9.41
N ARG A 152 -11.92 -30.91 8.34
CA ARG A 152 -12.45 -32.25 8.06
C ARG A 152 -12.03 -33.25 9.15
N LYS A 153 -10.75 -33.30 9.51
CA LYS A 153 -10.26 -34.16 10.60
C LYS A 153 -10.93 -33.82 11.93
N LYS A 154 -11.03 -32.53 12.26
CA LYS A 154 -11.71 -32.05 13.47
C LYS A 154 -13.19 -32.44 13.49
N ARG A 155 -13.86 -32.41 12.33
CA ARG A 155 -15.25 -32.86 12.18
C ARG A 155 -15.37 -34.36 12.40
N GLU A 156 -14.51 -35.16 11.77
CA GLU A 156 -14.49 -36.63 11.93
C GLU A 156 -14.24 -37.05 13.39
N GLU A 157 -13.30 -36.40 14.09
CA GLU A 157 -13.05 -36.61 15.52
C GLU A 157 -14.28 -36.27 16.38
N LEU A 158 -14.96 -35.15 16.10
CA LEU A 158 -16.14 -34.74 16.86
C LEU A 158 -17.33 -35.71 16.70
N PHE A 159 -17.53 -36.26 15.50
CA PHE A 159 -18.62 -37.20 15.22
C PHE A 159 -18.29 -38.67 15.56
N ALA A 160 -17.03 -39.00 15.88
CA ALA A 160 -16.63 -40.34 16.32
C ALA A 160 -17.14 -40.69 17.73
N ASP A 161 -17.21 -39.71 18.64
CA ASP A 161 -17.70 -39.92 20.01
C ASP A 161 -19.24 -40.11 20.07
N ASP A 162 -19.99 -39.49 19.16
CA ASP A 162 -21.46 -39.64 19.09
C ASP A 162 -21.90 -41.02 18.56
N ASP A 163 -21.16 -41.62 17.62
CA ASP A 163 -21.48 -42.94 17.08
C ASP A 163 -21.17 -44.08 18.08
N ALA A 164 -20.21 -43.86 19.00
CA ALA A 164 -19.98 -44.74 20.15
C ALA A 164 -21.12 -44.67 21.19
N ALA A 165 -21.71 -43.48 21.40
CA ALA A 165 -22.89 -43.29 22.25
C ALA A 165 -24.18 -43.89 21.63
N ALA A 166 -24.34 -43.79 20.31
CA ALA A 166 -25.47 -44.38 19.58
C ALA A 166 -25.41 -45.92 19.54
N LYS A 167 -24.23 -46.52 19.33
CA LYS A 167 -24.05 -47.99 19.36
C LYS A 167 -24.30 -48.60 20.75
N LYS A 168 -24.10 -47.86 21.85
CA LYS A 168 -24.48 -48.32 23.21
C LYS A 168 -26.01 -48.31 23.47
N LYS A 169 -26.80 -47.53 22.72
CA LYS A 169 -28.28 -47.47 22.87
C LYS A 169 -29.05 -48.38 21.89
N GLY A 170 -28.35 -49.13 21.03
CA GLY A 170 -28.97 -49.99 20.00
C GLY A 170 -29.49 -51.36 20.43
N ARG A 171 -29.45 -51.74 21.72
CA ARG A 171 -29.92 -53.06 22.20
C ARG A 171 -31.10 -52.99 23.18
N LYS A 172 -32.17 -52.26 22.82
CA LYS A 172 -33.56 -52.51 23.26
C LYS A 172 -34.48 -51.42 22.71
N LYS A 173 -35.22 -51.70 21.64
CA LYS A 173 -36.62 -51.27 21.49
C LYS A 173 -37.26 -52.04 20.33
N GLY A 174 -38.29 -52.81 20.68
CA GLY A 174 -39.09 -53.56 19.72
C GLY A 174 -39.72 -52.64 18.68
N LYS A 175 -39.82 -53.13 17.46
CA LYS A 175 -40.54 -52.50 16.36
C LYS A 175 -42.03 -52.41 16.73
N GLN A 176 -42.58 -51.21 16.87
CA GLN A 176 -44.00 -50.98 16.60
C GLN A 176 -44.11 -50.32 15.22
N LYS A 177 -44.70 -51.05 14.27
CA LYS A 177 -45.14 -50.48 13.00
C LYS A 177 -46.42 -49.69 13.27
N VAL A 178 -46.38 -48.37 13.10
CA VAL A 178 -47.59 -47.57 12.95
C VAL A 178 -47.94 -47.57 11.47
N ALA A 179 -49.10 -48.09 11.12
CA ALA A 179 -49.63 -48.04 9.76
C ALA A 179 -50.45 -46.75 9.62
N TYR A 180 -50.16 -45.96 8.58
CA TYR A 180 -50.91 -44.76 8.23
C TYR A 180 -51.90 -45.10 7.11
N GLY A 181 -53.13 -44.59 7.21
CA GLY A 181 -54.11 -44.64 6.12
C GLY A 181 -53.73 -43.71 4.97
N LEU A 182 -54.35 -43.89 3.80
CA LEU A 182 -54.04 -43.15 2.55
C LEU A 182 -54.21 -41.61 2.67
N ASN A 183 -54.84 -41.15 3.75
CA ASN A 183 -55.17 -39.78 4.10
C ASN A 183 -54.27 -39.20 5.22
N GLY A 184 -53.24 -39.92 5.65
CA GLY A 184 -52.15 -39.36 6.50
C GLY A 184 -52.41 -39.31 8.01
N GLU A 185 -53.58 -39.74 8.50
CA GLU A 185 -53.86 -39.84 9.94
C GLU A 185 -53.56 -41.24 10.51
N PRO A 186 -53.08 -41.36 11.76
CA PRO A 186 -52.77 -42.64 12.40
C PRO A 186 -54.05 -43.39 12.81
N ILE A 187 -54.14 -44.67 12.47
CA ILE A 187 -55.28 -45.53 12.81
C ILE A 187 -55.16 -45.93 14.29
N VAL A 188 -56.02 -45.36 15.15
CA VAL A 188 -56.18 -45.79 16.54
C VAL A 188 -57.30 -46.85 16.60
N ASN A 189 -56.97 -48.06 17.07
CA ASN A 189 -57.99 -49.04 17.42
C ASN A 189 -58.33 -48.82 18.90
N ASP A 190 -59.51 -48.26 19.17
CA ASP A 190 -60.06 -48.19 20.52
C ASP A 190 -60.58 -49.58 20.93
N ALA A 191 -60.12 -50.06 22.09
CA ALA A 191 -60.74 -51.14 22.86
C ALA A 191 -60.58 -50.85 24.35
#